data_AF-A0A7W1NXB9-F1
#
_entry.id   AF-A0A7W1NXB9-F1
#
_cell.length_a   1.000
_cell.length_b   1.000
_cell.length_c   1.000
_cell.angle_alpha   90.00
_cell.angle_beta   90.00
_cell.angle_gamma   90.00
#
_symmetry.space_group_name_H-M   'P 1'
#
loop_
_entity.id
_entity.type
_entity.pdbx_description
1 polymer ?
#
loop_
_entity_poly.entity_id
_entity_poly.type
_entity_poly.pdbx_seq_one_letter_code
_entity_poly.pdbx_strand_id
1 'polypeptide(L)'
;MSKQDYVNSQLYRIRHSTAHIMAEAMLERFPDAQIAIGPPIEDGFYYDFGLPQQPTEEDLKWVENRMKEIIKGGYDFKVKDVTPDEALKFFKNQKYKTE
;
A
#
# COMPACT_ATOMS: atom_id res chain seq x y z
N MET A 1 -2.41 20.80 -15.93
CA MET A 1 -1.15 20.15 -15.52
C MET A 1 -0.89 19.04 -16.53
N SER A 2 0.29 18.94 -17.14
CA SER A 2 0.56 17.82 -18.04
C SER A 2 0.63 16.51 -17.24
N LYS A 3 0.50 15.36 -17.92
CA LYS A 3 0.65 14.05 -17.26
C LYS A 3 2.03 13.92 -16.60
N GLN A 4 3.06 14.49 -17.21
CA GLN A 4 4.42 14.49 -16.67
C GLN A 4 4.55 15.38 -15.42
N ASP A 5 3.90 16.55 -15.43
CA ASP A 5 3.87 17.44 -14.27
C ASP A 5 3.14 16.78 -13.08
N TYR A 6 2.08 16.01 -13.35
CA TYR A 6 1.37 15.27 -12.31
C TYR A 6 2.27 14.23 -11.65
N VAL A 7 2.93 13.37 -12.43
CA VAL A 7 3.81 12.31 -11.92
C VAL A 7 4.95 12.88 -11.07
N ASN A 8 5.44 14.07 -11.41
CA ASN A 8 6.48 14.76 -10.65
C ASN A 8 5.96 15.56 -9.44
N SER A 9 4.65 15.68 -9.28
CA SER A 9 4.02 16.51 -8.24
C SER A 9 4.10 15.91 -6.84
N GLN A 10 4.03 16.77 -5.82
CA GLN A 10 3.88 16.33 -4.42
C GLN A 10 2.60 15.55 -4.19
N LEU A 11 1.50 15.90 -4.87
CA LEU A 11 0.22 15.22 -4.72
C LEU A 11 0.30 13.75 -5.18
N TYR A 12 1.02 13.48 -6.27
CA TYR A 12 1.28 12.11 -6.73
C TYR A 12 2.01 11.29 -5.67
N ARG A 13 3.06 11.86 -5.06
CA ARG A 13 3.83 11.20 -3.99
C ARG A 13 2.99 10.94 -2.75
N ILE A 14 2.16 11.91 -2.36
CA ILE A 14 1.22 11.76 -1.24
C ILE A 14 0.27 10.61 -1.53
N ARG A 15 -0.41 10.60 -2.68
CA ARG A 15 -1.35 9.53 -3.05
C ARG A 15 -0.70 8.14 -3.09
N HIS A 16 0.51 8.03 -3.63
CA HIS A 16 1.25 6.77 -3.63
C HIS A 16 1.60 6.33 -2.20
N SER A 17 2.12 7.26 -1.38
CA SER A 17 2.47 6.94 0.02
C SER A 17 1.23 6.54 0.83
N THR A 18 0.08 7.18 0.59
CA THR A 18 -1.19 6.79 1.24
C THR A 18 -1.63 5.38 0.82
N ALA A 19 -1.38 4.96 -0.42
CA ALA A 19 -1.62 3.57 -0.84
C ALA A 19 -0.78 2.57 -0.04
N HIS A 20 0.48 2.90 0.28
CA HIS A 20 1.31 2.07 1.16
C HIS A 20 0.78 2.00 2.59
N ILE A 21 0.31 3.13 3.14
CA ILE A 21 -0.29 3.17 4.49
C ILE A 21 -1.56 2.33 4.54
N MET A 22 -2.37 2.35 3.47
CA MET A 22 -3.55 1.49 3.35
C MET A 22 -3.15 0.01 3.31
N ALA A 23 -2.08 -0.35 2.58
CA ALA A 23 -1.59 -1.72 2.53
C ALA A 23 -1.09 -2.22 3.89
N GLU A 24 -0.39 -1.37 4.65
CA GLU A 24 0.03 -1.69 6.02
C GLU A 24 -1.18 -1.96 6.92
N ALA A 25 -2.15 -1.04 6.95
CA ALA A 25 -3.38 -1.21 7.73
C ALA A 25 -4.18 -2.46 7.30
N MET A 26 -4.26 -2.74 5.99
CA MET A 26 -4.92 -3.93 5.46
C MET A 26 -4.22 -5.23 5.90
N LEU A 27 -2.89 -5.27 5.91
CA LEU A 27 -2.13 -6.43 6.37
C LEU A 27 -2.23 -6.62 7.89
N GLU A 28 -2.38 -5.55 8.67
CA GLU A 28 -2.70 -5.67 10.09
C GLU A 28 -4.11 -6.24 10.32
N ARG A 29 -5.10 -5.83 9.51
CA ARG A 29 -6.48 -6.33 9.62
C ARG A 29 -6.65 -7.75 9.10
N PHE A 30 -5.97 -8.07 8.00
CA PHE A 30 -6.03 -9.34 7.28
C PHE A 30 -4.59 -9.88 7.10
N PRO A 31 -4.03 -10.58 8.10
CA PRO A 31 -2.64 -11.03 8.07
C PRO A 31 -2.27 -11.93 6.89
N ASP A 32 -3.24 -12.67 6.35
CA ASP A 32 -3.06 -13.56 5.21
C ASP A 32 -3.26 -12.87 3.85
N ALA A 33 -3.52 -11.57 3.84
CA ALA A 33 -3.73 -10.81 2.62
C ALA A 33 -2.48 -10.83 1.71
N GLN A 34 -2.74 -10.98 0.42
CA GLN A 34 -1.73 -10.97 -0.63
C GLN A 34 -1.74 -9.61 -1.34
N ILE A 35 -0.67 -8.84 -1.26
CA ILE A 35 -0.57 -7.52 -1.88
C ILE A 35 -0.13 -7.61 -3.34
N ALA A 36 -0.87 -6.99 -4.26
CA ALA A 36 -0.53 -6.95 -5.68
C ALA A 36 0.03 -5.58 -6.09
N ILE A 37 -0.81 -4.65 -6.56
CA ILE A 37 -0.39 -3.34 -7.09
C ILE A 37 -1.28 -2.26 -6.48
N GLY A 38 -0.70 -1.11 -6.13
CA GLY A 38 -1.46 0.03 -5.61
C GLY A 38 -0.96 1.38 -6.12
N PRO A 39 -1.33 1.76 -7.36
CA PRO A 39 -0.84 3.00 -7.95
C PRO A 39 -1.71 4.19 -7.53
N PRO A 40 -1.13 5.40 -7.49
CA PRO A 40 -1.93 6.62 -7.51
C PRO A 40 -2.64 6.78 -8.87
N ILE A 41 -3.83 7.34 -8.85
CA ILE A 41 -4.65 7.69 -10.01
C ILE A 41 -5.00 9.18 -9.99
N GLU A 42 -5.73 9.67 -11.00
CA GLU A 42 -6.02 11.11 -11.16
C GLU A 42 -6.73 11.72 -9.95
N ASP A 43 -7.66 10.99 -9.33
CA ASP A 43 -8.47 11.49 -8.21
C ASP A 43 -8.17 10.83 -6.87
N GLY A 44 -7.18 9.94 -6.81
CA GLY A 44 -6.90 9.19 -5.58
C GLY A 44 -5.83 8.11 -5.77
N PHE A 45 -6.10 6.93 -5.23
CA PHE A 45 -5.28 5.74 -5.37
C PHE A 45 -6.18 4.52 -5.18
N TYR A 46 -5.71 3.35 -5.59
CA TYR A 46 -6.32 2.08 -5.22
C TYR A 46 -5.22 1.10 -4.82
N TYR A 47 -5.60 -0.07 -4.31
CA TYR A 47 -4.69 -1.18 -4.08
C TYR A 47 -5.44 -2.50 -4.25
N ASP A 48 -4.88 -3.40 -5.05
CA ASP A 48 -5.41 -4.73 -5.27
C ASP A 48 -4.88 -5.71 -4.22
N PHE A 49 -5.79 -6.43 -3.57
CA PHE A 49 -5.48 -7.45 -2.58
C PHE A 49 -6.12 -8.79 -2.96
N GLY A 50 -5.36 -9.87 -2.80
CA GLY A 50 -5.93 -11.20 -2.62
C GLY A 50 -6.32 -11.38 -1.15
N LEU A 51 -7.62 -11.44 -0.86
CA LEU A 51 -8.12 -11.55 0.51
C LEU A 51 -8.75 -12.92 0.75
N PRO A 52 -8.66 -13.46 1.98
CA PRO A 52 -9.31 -14.72 2.34
C PRO A 52 -10.85 -14.59 2.35
N GLN A 53 -11.36 -13.39 2.54
CA GLN A 53 -12.79 -13.06 2.53
C GLN A 53 -13.00 -11.62 2.06
N GLN A 54 -14.24 -11.29 1.67
CA GLN A 54 -14.60 -9.92 1.34
C GLN A 54 -14.62 -9.05 2.61
N PRO A 55 -14.03 -7.83 2.58
CA PRO A 55 -14.14 -6.89 3.70
C PRO A 55 -15.57 -6.47 3.96
N THR A 56 -15.94 -6.41 5.23
CA THR A 56 -17.19 -5.78 5.68
C THR A 56 -17.03 -4.26 5.79
N GLU A 57 -18.13 -3.53 5.96
CA GLU A 57 -18.07 -2.09 6.24
C GLU A 57 -17.30 -1.78 7.55
N GLU A 58 -17.38 -2.65 8.55
CA GLU A 58 -16.64 -2.49 9.81
C GLU A 58 -15.14 -2.64 9.59
N ASP A 59 -14.73 -3.58 8.73
CA ASP A 59 -13.33 -3.75 8.36
C ASP A 59 -12.80 -2.49 7.66
N LEU A 60 -13.57 -1.93 6.73
CA LEU A 60 -13.18 -0.72 6.01
C LEU A 60 -13.06 0.48 6.96
N LYS A 61 -14.01 0.64 7.90
CA LYS A 61 -13.94 1.68 8.94
C LYS A 61 -12.73 1.49 9.85
N TRP A 62 -12.42 0.25 10.22
CA TRP A 62 -11.24 -0.08 11.02
C TRP A 62 -9.96 0.32 10.27
N VAL A 63 -9.85 -0.08 8.99
CA VAL A 63 -8.68 0.23 8.15
C VAL A 63 -8.50 1.74 8.01
N GLU A 64 -9.55 2.50 7.73
CA GLU A 64 -9.46 3.96 7.62
C GLU A 64 -8.98 4.62 8.93
N ASN A 65 -9.51 4.17 10.08
CA ASN A 65 -9.07 4.68 11.38
C ASN A 65 -7.61 4.31 11.66
N ARG A 66 -7.22 3.08 11.32
CA ARG A 66 -5.85 2.63 11.50
C ARG A 66 -4.87 3.41 10.62
N MET A 67 -5.24 3.71 9.38
CA MET A 67 -4.45 4.58 8.51
C MET A 67 -4.21 5.96 9.15
N LYS A 68 -5.22 6.57 9.77
CA LYS A 68 -5.09 7.86 10.47
C LYS A 68 -4.12 7.78 11.65
N GLU A 69 -4.14 6.66 12.38
CA GLU A 69 -3.19 6.42 13.48
C GLU A 69 -1.75 6.26 12.97
N ILE A 70 -1.53 5.49 11.91
CA ILE A 70 -0.21 5.32 11.29
C ILE A 70 0.35 6.68 10.86
N ILE A 71 -0.48 7.51 10.18
CA ILE A 71 -0.11 8.87 9.77
C ILE A 71 0.27 9.73 10.99
N LYS A 72 -0.53 9.67 12.06
CA LYS A 72 -0.26 10.44 13.30
C LYS A 72 1.03 10.00 13.99
N GLY A 73 1.47 8.75 13.77
CA GLY A 73 2.73 8.23 14.30
C GLY A 73 3.97 8.92 13.75
N GLY A 74 3.89 9.58 12.59
CA GLY A 74 4.99 10.35 12.02
C GLY A 74 6.24 9.50 11.71
N TYR A 75 6.04 8.23 11.33
CA TYR A 75 7.13 7.31 11.05
C TYR A 75 7.90 7.68 9.78
N ASP A 76 9.22 7.48 9.81
CA ASP A 76 10.07 7.64 8.64
C ASP A 76 9.91 6.47 7.67
N PHE A 77 9.75 6.78 6.38
CA PHE A 77 9.88 5.79 5.31
C PHE A 77 11.36 5.46 5.11
N LYS A 78 11.73 4.19 5.31
CA LYS A 78 13.08 3.70 5.07
C LYS A 78 13.13 2.92 3.76
N VAL A 79 13.92 3.42 2.82
CA VAL A 79 14.18 2.75 1.54
C VAL A 79 15.45 1.90 1.67
N LYS A 80 15.41 0.69 1.13
CA LYS A 80 16.57 -0.19 1.04
C LYS A 80 16.67 -0.71 -0.39
N ASP A 81 17.84 -0.52 -0.99
CA ASP A 81 18.20 -1.20 -2.23
C ASP A 81 18.52 -2.66 -1.92
N VAL A 82 17.92 -3.55 -2.70
CA VAL A 82 18.06 -5.00 -2.55
C VAL A 82 18.27 -5.64 -3.91
N THR A 83 18.95 -6.77 -3.91
CA THR A 83 19.04 -7.64 -5.10
C THR A 83 17.68 -8.32 -5.37
N PRO A 84 17.42 -8.77 -6.61
CA PRO A 84 16.22 -9.55 -6.92
C PRO A 84 16.04 -10.77 -6.01
N ASP A 85 17.12 -11.50 -5.71
CA ASP A 85 17.08 -12.69 -4.83
C ASP A 85 16.69 -12.34 -3.39
N GLU A 86 17.22 -11.23 -2.85
CA GLU A 86 16.82 -10.73 -1.53
C GLU A 86 15.34 -10.32 -1.51
N ALA A 87 14.86 -9.66 -2.58
CA ALA A 87 13.46 -9.28 -2.70
C ALA A 87 12.54 -10.51 -2.77
N LEU A 88 12.87 -11.51 -3.58
CA LEU A 88 12.12 -12.76 -3.68
C LEU A 88 12.07 -13.50 -2.33
N LYS A 89 13.20 -13.53 -1.61
CA LYS A 89 13.25 -14.13 -0.26
C LYS A 89 12.39 -13.36 0.75
N PHE A 90 12.39 -12.03 0.67
CA PHE A 90 11.57 -11.18 1.54
C PHE A 90 10.08 -11.38 1.27
N PHE A 91 9.69 -11.42 0.00
CA PHE A 91 8.31 -11.57 -0.46
C PHE A 91 7.87 -13.02 -0.69
N LYS A 92 8.61 -14.01 -0.19
CA LYS A 92 8.35 -15.45 -0.44
C LYS A 92 6.93 -15.94 -0.10
N ASN A 93 6.21 -15.23 0.78
CA ASN A 93 4.85 -15.54 1.20
C ASN A 93 3.80 -14.60 0.56
N GLN A 94 4.21 -13.78 -0.41
CA GLN A 94 3.41 -12.81 -1.13
C GLN A 94 3.40 -13.20 -2.61
N LYS A 95 2.48 -14.10 -2.98
CA LYS A 95 2.36 -14.71 -4.31
C LYS A 95 2.51 -13.68 -5.44
N TYR A 96 1.70 -12.62 -5.41
CA TYR A 96 1.70 -11.60 -6.46
C TYR A 96 2.98 -10.75 -6.53
N LYS A 97 3.84 -10.78 -5.50
CA LYS A 97 5.14 -10.10 -5.50
C LYS A 97 6.28 -10.99 -6.02
N THR A 98 6.00 -12.27 -6.25
CA THR A 98 6.96 -13.26 -6.75
C THR A 98 6.63 -13.77 -8.15
N GLU A 99 5.52 -13.32 -8.74
CA GLU A 99 5.07 -13.65 -10.10
C GLU A 99 5.80 -12.84 -11.18
#